data_AF-A0A8B8FNQ8-F1
#
_entry.id   AF-A0A8B8FNQ8-F1
#
_cell.length_a   1.000
_cell.length_b   1.000
_cell.length_c   1.000
_cell.angle_alpha   90.00
_cell.angle_beta   90.00
_cell.angle_gamma   90.00
#
_symmetry.space_group_name_H-M   'P 1'
#
loop_
_entity.id
_entity.type
_entity.pdbx_description
1 polymer ?
#
loop_
_entity_poly.entity_id
_entity_poly.type
_entity_poly.pdbx_seq_one_letter_code
_entity_poly.pdbx_strand_id
1 'polypeptide(L)'
;MQCLIGNRSLKTLRHPARTLIVIGSGGHTAEMLRLMNKMNKKKFTPRLYLLANTDTTSQIRVENEECGIDWSIVKIPRSRYVNQSYLTSIFSTIYSIFMTVPVVISFKPDLVLCNGPGTCVPVCFVAFLVKLFHYVDTSIIFVESICRVNTLSLTGKIMYFFADLIIVQWYELKQKYGMRVKYLDEGLSS
;
A
#
# COMPACT_ATOMS: atom_id res chain seq x y z
N MET A 1 -0.32 34.43 -17.66
CA MET A 1 -0.34 33.09 -18.29
C MET A 1 -0.10 32.05 -17.20
N GLN A 2 -1.13 31.78 -16.38
CA GLN A 2 -1.10 30.81 -15.28
C GLN A 2 -1.40 29.43 -15.84
N CYS A 3 -0.42 28.54 -15.81
CA CYS A 3 -0.59 27.15 -16.22
C CYS A 3 -1.24 26.36 -15.07
N LEU A 4 -2.34 25.69 -15.41
CA LEU A 4 -3.22 24.90 -14.56
C LEU A 4 -2.49 23.69 -13.96
N ILE A 5 -1.89 23.85 -12.78
CA ILE A 5 -1.42 22.71 -11.98
C ILE A 5 -2.58 22.27 -11.08
N GLY A 6 -3.25 21.19 -11.48
CA GLY A 6 -4.25 20.49 -10.68
C GLY A 6 -3.61 19.96 -9.40
N ASN A 7 -3.62 20.78 -8.35
CA ASN A 7 -3.27 20.43 -6.98
C ASN A 7 -4.29 19.40 -6.46
N ARG A 8 -4.09 18.11 -6.72
CA ARG A 8 -4.64 17.07 -5.85
C ARG A 8 -3.79 17.05 -4.56
N SER A 9 -4.03 18.07 -3.74
CA SER A 9 -3.50 18.17 -2.39
C SER A 9 -3.94 16.92 -1.63
N LEU A 10 -3.00 16.24 -0.97
CA LEU A 10 -3.31 15.20 0.00
C LEU A 10 -4.29 15.83 1.01
N LYS A 11 -5.54 15.35 1.06
CA LYS A 11 -6.59 15.93 1.91
C LYS A 11 -6.05 16.05 3.34
N THR A 12 -6.09 17.26 3.91
CA THR A 12 -5.77 17.46 5.33
C THR A 12 -6.73 16.61 6.16
N LEU A 13 -6.19 15.67 6.94
CA LEU A 13 -6.98 14.74 7.74
C LEU A 13 -7.80 15.53 8.78
N ARG A 14 -9.12 15.58 8.59
CA ARG A 14 -10.07 16.21 9.54
C ARG A 14 -10.27 15.35 10.79
N HIS A 15 -10.08 14.04 10.66
CA HIS A 15 -10.16 13.01 11.70
C HIS A 15 -9.04 11.98 11.49
N PRO A 16 -8.71 11.15 12.49
CA PRO A 16 -7.78 10.05 12.29
C PRO A 16 -8.21 9.15 11.13
N ALA A 17 -7.28 8.87 10.21
CA ALA A 17 -7.55 8.08 9.01
C ALA A 17 -7.54 6.59 9.33
N ARG A 18 -8.62 5.88 8.99
CA ARG A 18 -8.63 4.41 8.97
C ARG A 18 -7.64 3.93 7.93
N THR A 19 -6.58 3.29 8.40
CA THR A 19 -5.41 3.00 7.57
C THR A 19 -5.27 1.48 7.40
N LEU A 20 -5.46 1.02 6.16
CA LEU A 20 -5.19 -0.35 5.76
C LEU A 20 -3.73 -0.45 5.27
N ILE A 21 -2.94 -1.25 5.95
CA ILE A 21 -1.51 -1.38 5.73
C ILE A 21 -1.24 -2.77 5.14
N VAL A 22 -0.94 -2.84 3.85
CA VAL A 22 -0.63 -4.09 3.18
C VAL A 22 0.87 -4.34 3.23
N ILE A 23 1.26 -5.42 3.88
CA ILE A 23 2.66 -5.76 4.11
C ILE A 23 3.07 -6.97 3.26
N GLY A 24 4.19 -6.81 2.56
CA GLY A 24 4.89 -7.90 1.90
C GLY A 24 5.83 -8.66 2.84
N SER A 25 6.06 -9.94 2.57
CA SER A 25 6.98 -10.78 3.37
C SER A 25 8.44 -10.33 3.31
N GLY A 26 9.18 -10.50 4.41
CA GLY A 26 10.63 -10.37 4.46
C GLY A 26 11.13 -8.92 4.58
N GLY A 27 11.91 -8.46 3.60
CA GLY A 27 12.48 -7.11 3.60
C GLY A 27 11.41 -6.01 3.52
N HIS A 28 10.31 -6.26 2.81
CA HIS A 28 9.19 -5.32 2.72
C HIS A 28 8.51 -5.09 4.07
N THR A 29 8.40 -6.12 4.91
CA THR A 29 7.93 -5.98 6.30
C THR A 29 8.76 -4.96 7.06
N ALA A 30 10.09 -5.09 7.01
CA ALA A 30 10.99 -4.19 7.71
C ALA A 30 10.91 -2.75 7.15
N GLU A 31 10.82 -2.60 5.83
CA GLU A 31 10.61 -1.29 5.18
C GLU A 31 9.31 -0.61 5.67
N MET A 32 8.20 -1.36 5.71
CA MET A 32 6.90 -0.81 6.12
C MET A 32 6.86 -0.47 7.60
N LEU A 33 7.35 -1.36 8.48
CA LEU A 33 7.37 -1.10 9.92
C LEU A 33 8.27 0.09 10.26
N ARG A 34 9.43 0.23 9.59
CA ARG A 34 10.29 1.41 9.72
C ARG A 34 9.57 2.69 9.30
N LEU A 35 8.76 2.65 8.24
CA LEU A 35 7.93 3.78 7.82
C LEU A 35 6.85 4.09 8.87
N MET A 36 6.10 3.08 9.33
CA MET A 36 5.06 3.23 10.34
C MET A 36 5.59 3.82 11.65
N ASN A 37 6.79 3.42 12.09
CA ASN A 37 7.42 3.92 13.30
C ASN A 37 7.82 5.40 13.22
N LYS A 38 8.01 5.95 12.02
CA LYS A 38 8.26 7.37 11.81
C LYS A 38 6.98 8.19 11.63
N MET A 39 5.85 7.54 11.35
CA MET A 39 4.58 8.23 11.16
C MET A 39 3.88 8.50 12.49
N ASN A 40 3.10 9.59 12.54
CA ASN A 40 2.27 9.88 13.71
C ASN A 40 1.06 8.93 13.77
N LYS A 41 1.22 7.82 14.50
CA LYS A 41 0.22 6.75 14.67
C LYS A 41 -1.17 7.26 15.12
N LYS A 42 -1.25 8.39 15.83
CA LYS A 42 -2.54 8.99 16.26
C LYS A 42 -3.35 9.58 15.10
N LYS A 43 -2.70 9.98 14.00
CA LYS A 43 -3.38 10.48 12.80
C LYS A 43 -3.86 9.35 11.89
N PHE A 44 -3.34 8.14 12.07
CA PHE A 44 -3.59 6.98 11.21
C PHE A 44 -4.14 5.86 12.09
N THR A 45 -5.35 6.01 12.60
CA THR A 45 -6.02 5.02 13.46
C THR A 45 -7.51 4.91 13.10
N PRO A 46 -8.14 3.72 13.18
CA PRO A 46 -7.55 2.39 13.43
C PRO A 46 -6.61 1.91 12.31
N ARG A 47 -5.68 1.03 12.67
CA ARG A 47 -4.71 0.41 11.75
C ARG A 47 -5.03 -1.05 11.51
N LEU A 48 -5.24 -1.41 10.26
CA LEU A 48 -5.46 -2.80 9.87
C LEU A 48 -4.28 -3.30 9.07
N TYR A 49 -3.51 -4.23 9.63
CA TYR A 49 -2.38 -4.85 8.96
C TYR A 49 -2.86 -6.06 8.16
N LEU A 50 -2.75 -5.99 6.84
CA LEU A 50 -3.13 -7.06 5.94
C LEU A 50 -1.88 -7.76 5.42
N LEU A 51 -1.84 -9.07 5.66
CA LEU A 51 -0.71 -9.93 5.31
C LEU A 51 -1.16 -11.24 4.65
N ALA A 52 -0.24 -11.90 3.95
CA ALA A 52 -0.53 -13.20 3.36
C ALA A 52 -0.69 -14.26 4.47
N ASN A 53 -1.62 -15.19 4.28
CA ASN A 53 -1.90 -16.27 5.23
C ASN A 53 -0.68 -17.14 5.56
N THR A 54 0.25 -17.30 4.61
CA THR A 54 1.50 -18.05 4.79
C THR A 54 2.62 -17.27 5.46
N ASP A 55 2.42 -15.99 5.78
CA ASP A 55 3.48 -15.09 6.25
C ASP A 55 3.46 -14.88 7.77
N THR A 56 3.79 -15.95 8.50
CA THR A 56 3.86 -15.94 9.97
C THR A 56 4.97 -15.04 10.48
N THR A 57 6.10 -14.96 9.77
CA THR A 57 7.24 -14.12 10.17
C THR A 57 6.88 -12.65 10.19
N SER A 58 6.15 -12.15 9.18
CA SER A 58 5.70 -10.76 9.18
C SER A 58 4.68 -10.48 10.28
N GLN A 59 3.79 -11.43 10.57
CA GLN A 59 2.84 -11.28 11.67
C GLN A 59 3.56 -11.05 13.00
N ILE A 60 4.52 -11.92 13.35
CA ILE A 60 5.29 -11.81 14.60
C ILE A 60 6.02 -10.46 14.68
N ARG A 61 6.56 -9.96 13.57
CA ARG A 61 7.21 -8.64 13.55
C ARG A 61 6.23 -7.50 13.79
N VAL A 62 5.05 -7.54 13.17
CA VAL A 62 4.00 -6.54 13.44
C VAL A 62 3.61 -6.56 14.91
N GLU A 63 3.37 -7.75 15.48
CA GLU A 63 2.99 -7.91 16.89
C GLU A 63 4.07 -7.41 17.86
N ASN A 64 5.35 -7.58 17.52
CA ASN A 64 6.47 -7.13 18.36
C ASN A 64 6.77 -5.64 18.25
N GLU A 65 6.58 -5.03 17.07
CA GLU A 65 6.94 -3.62 16.82
C GLU A 65 5.76 -2.67 16.99
N GLU A 66 4.52 -3.13 16.79
CA GLU A 66 3.36 -2.27 16.93
C GLU A 66 2.93 -2.06 18.37
N CYS A 67 2.52 -0.83 18.63
CA CYS A 67 2.17 -0.36 19.96
C CYS A 67 1.01 0.64 19.90
N GLY A 68 0.37 0.83 21.05
CA GLY A 68 -0.78 1.70 21.23
C GLY A 68 -2.11 1.01 21.01
N ILE A 69 -3.16 1.82 21.00
CA ILE A 69 -4.56 1.40 20.94
C ILE A 69 -4.99 1.38 19.47
N ASP A 70 -5.93 0.50 19.11
CA ASP A 70 -6.59 0.42 17.79
C ASP A 70 -5.72 -0.04 16.62
N TRP A 71 -5.20 -1.26 16.73
CA TRP A 71 -4.67 -2.00 15.58
C TRP A 71 -5.13 -3.45 15.58
N SER A 72 -5.17 -4.06 14.39
CA SER A 72 -5.51 -5.46 14.21
C SER A 72 -4.83 -6.03 12.98
N ILE A 73 -4.82 -7.36 12.87
CA ILE A 73 -4.23 -8.10 11.76
C ILE A 73 -5.32 -8.89 11.03
N VAL A 74 -5.28 -8.87 9.70
CA VAL A 74 -6.10 -9.74 8.85
C VAL A 74 -5.23 -10.47 7.83
N LYS A 75 -5.62 -11.71 7.54
CA LYS A 75 -4.89 -12.57 6.60
C LYS A 75 -5.71 -12.80 5.34
N ILE A 76 -5.06 -12.71 4.19
CA ILE A 76 -5.65 -13.10 2.90
C ILE A 76 -4.80 -14.17 2.22
N PRO A 77 -5.37 -14.97 1.29
CA PRO A 77 -4.59 -15.87 0.46
C PRO A 77 -3.49 -15.12 -0.28
N ARG A 78 -2.36 -15.81 -0.51
CA ARG A 78 -1.25 -15.24 -1.28
C ARG A 78 -1.63 -15.17 -2.76
N SER A 79 -1.39 -14.03 -3.40
CA SER A 79 -1.73 -13.83 -4.82
C SER A 79 -0.83 -14.62 -5.75
N ARG A 80 0.41 -14.87 -5.34
CA ARG A 80 1.34 -15.77 -6.03
C ARG A 80 2.24 -16.50 -5.03
N TYR A 81 2.33 -17.82 -5.15
CA TYR A 81 3.26 -18.64 -4.39
C TYR A 81 4.66 -18.61 -5.00
N VAL A 82 5.66 -18.90 -4.17
CA VAL A 82 7.05 -19.04 -4.63
C VAL A 82 7.10 -20.17 -5.66
N ASN A 83 7.81 -19.96 -6.77
CA ASN A 83 7.91 -20.88 -7.91
C ASN A 83 6.60 -21.17 -8.68
N GLN A 84 5.53 -20.42 -8.43
CA GLN A 84 4.31 -20.51 -9.22
C GLN A 84 4.47 -19.80 -10.58
N SER A 85 3.97 -20.44 -11.64
CA SER A 85 3.97 -19.87 -12.99
C SER A 85 3.07 -18.62 -13.09
N TYR A 86 3.41 -17.69 -13.98
CA TYR A 86 2.63 -16.45 -14.14
C TYR A 86 1.16 -16.73 -14.52
N LEU A 87 0.89 -17.74 -15.34
CA LEU A 87 -0.48 -18.11 -15.73
C LEU A 87 -1.30 -18.60 -14.55
N THR A 88 -0.77 -19.55 -13.77
CA THR A 88 -1.49 -20.06 -12.60
C THR A 88 -1.64 -19.00 -11.51
N SER A 89 -0.71 -18.03 -11.46
CA SER A 89 -0.79 -16.91 -10.52
C SER A 89 -1.99 -15.98 -10.76
N ILE A 90 -2.57 -15.97 -11.96
CA ILE A 90 -3.79 -15.21 -12.25
C ILE A 90 -4.96 -15.75 -11.42
N PHE A 91 -5.13 -17.07 -11.37
CA PHE A 91 -6.23 -17.69 -10.61
C PHE A 91 -6.09 -17.43 -9.10
N SER A 92 -4.89 -17.58 -8.54
CA SER A 92 -4.66 -17.25 -7.13
C SER A 92 -4.81 -15.75 -6.84
N THR A 93 -4.50 -14.88 -7.80
CA THR A 93 -4.75 -13.43 -7.68
C THR A 93 -6.25 -13.15 -7.69
N ILE A 94 -7.02 -13.72 -8.61
CA ILE A 94 -8.48 -13.58 -8.65
C ILE A 94 -9.12 -14.07 -7.34
N TYR A 95 -8.70 -15.23 -6.84
CA TYR A 95 -9.16 -15.73 -5.55
C TYR A 95 -8.82 -14.76 -4.40
N SER A 96 -7.62 -14.18 -4.42
CA SER A 96 -7.23 -13.15 -3.44
C SER A 96 -8.08 -11.88 -3.54
N ILE A 97 -8.49 -11.48 -4.74
CA ILE A 97 -9.41 -10.34 -4.95
C ILE A 97 -10.72 -10.62 -4.22
N PHE A 98 -11.37 -11.75 -4.48
CA PHE A 98 -12.64 -12.11 -3.84
C PHE A 98 -12.55 -12.13 -2.32
N MET A 99 -11.48 -12.69 -1.76
CA MET A 99 -11.27 -12.72 -0.32
C MET A 99 -10.98 -11.33 0.28
N THR A 100 -10.50 -10.39 -0.53
CA THR A 100 -10.19 -9.03 -0.07
C THR A 100 -11.43 -8.11 -0.07
N VAL A 101 -12.42 -8.37 -0.93
CA VAL A 101 -13.67 -7.60 -1.01
C VAL A 101 -14.34 -7.39 0.37
N PRO A 102 -14.65 -8.43 1.16
CA PRO A 102 -15.31 -8.23 2.45
C PRO A 102 -14.45 -7.45 3.44
N VAL A 103 -13.12 -7.59 3.38
CA VAL A 103 -12.19 -6.86 4.25
C VAL A 103 -12.26 -5.36 3.98
N VAL A 104 -12.15 -4.95 2.70
CA VAL A 104 -12.16 -3.53 2.32
C VAL A 104 -13.53 -2.90 2.56
N ILE A 105 -14.61 -3.59 2.23
CA ILE A 105 -15.99 -3.07 2.42
C ILE A 105 -16.33 -2.92 3.90
N SER A 106 -15.88 -3.84 4.75
CA SER A 106 -16.15 -3.78 6.19
C SER A 106 -15.29 -2.73 6.89
N PHE A 107 -14.00 -2.66 6.57
CA PHE A 107 -13.06 -1.74 7.20
C PHE A 107 -13.22 -0.28 6.71
N LYS A 108 -13.62 -0.10 5.43
CA LYS A 108 -13.80 1.20 4.76
C LYS A 108 -12.57 2.12 4.94
N PRO A 109 -11.39 1.73 4.40
CA PRO A 109 -10.16 2.49 4.61
C PRO A 109 -10.23 3.88 3.99
N ASP A 110 -9.80 4.88 4.74
CA ASP A 110 -9.55 6.23 4.22
C ASP A 110 -8.18 6.30 3.52
N LEU A 111 -7.25 5.46 3.97
CA LEU A 111 -5.90 5.31 3.41
C LEU A 111 -5.54 3.83 3.25
N VAL A 112 -5.06 3.46 2.06
CA VAL A 112 -4.37 2.20 1.80
C VAL A 112 -2.89 2.51 1.60
N LEU A 113 -2.07 2.05 2.54
CA LEU A 113 -0.62 2.11 2.44
C LEU A 113 -0.11 0.72 2.12
N CYS A 114 0.67 0.58 1.05
CA CYS A 114 1.14 -0.72 0.62
C CYS A 114 2.58 -0.65 0.14
N ASN A 115 3.33 -1.70 0.45
CA ASN A 115 4.61 -1.97 -0.18
C ASN A 115 4.73 -3.45 -0.55
N GLY A 116 5.67 -3.75 -1.44
CA GLY A 116 6.12 -5.12 -1.66
C GLY A 116 5.42 -5.90 -2.78
N PRO A 117 5.44 -7.24 -2.70
CA PRO A 117 5.20 -8.13 -3.83
C PRO A 117 3.69 -8.24 -4.14
N GLY A 118 3.35 -9.00 -5.18
CA GLY A 118 2.03 -9.00 -5.83
C GLY A 118 0.77 -9.16 -4.95
N THR A 119 0.89 -9.48 -3.65
CA THR A 119 -0.20 -9.43 -2.67
C THR A 119 -0.85 -8.05 -2.54
N CYS A 120 -0.13 -6.96 -2.79
CA CYS A 120 -0.71 -5.62 -2.73
C CYS A 120 -1.64 -5.30 -3.91
N VAL A 121 -1.44 -5.95 -5.07
CA VAL A 121 -2.24 -5.71 -6.28
C VAL A 121 -3.72 -5.99 -6.07
N PRO A 122 -4.17 -7.18 -5.60
CA PRO A 122 -5.59 -7.43 -5.42
C PRO A 122 -6.22 -6.50 -4.40
N VAL A 123 -5.50 -6.15 -3.32
CA VAL A 123 -6.02 -5.26 -2.28
C VAL A 123 -6.25 -3.86 -2.82
N CYS A 124 -5.25 -3.33 -3.52
CA CYS A 124 -5.35 -1.99 -4.10
C CYS A 124 -6.35 -1.95 -5.24
N PHE A 125 -6.49 -3.04 -6.00
CA PHE A 125 -7.52 -3.15 -7.03
C PHE A 125 -8.93 -3.07 -6.44
N VAL A 126 -9.21 -3.82 -5.36
CA VAL A 126 -10.51 -3.75 -4.65
C VAL A 126 -10.74 -2.36 -4.06
N ALA A 127 -9.74 -1.76 -3.42
CA ALA A 127 -9.83 -0.40 -2.89
C ALA A 127 -10.08 0.64 -4.00
N PHE A 128 -9.44 0.47 -5.15
CA PHE A 128 -9.66 1.30 -6.33
C PHE A 128 -11.08 1.14 -6.87
N LEU A 129 -11.63 -0.07 -6.94
CA LEU A 129 -13.03 -0.28 -7.38
C LEU A 129 -14.01 0.37 -6.42
N VAL A 130 -13.84 0.17 -5.11
CA VAL A 130 -14.67 0.80 -4.07
C VAL A 130 -14.64 2.32 -4.15
N LYS A 131 -13.46 2.89 -4.44
CA LYS A 131 -13.28 4.32 -4.71
C LYS A 131 -13.98 4.76 -6.00
N LEU A 132 -13.83 3.99 -7.09
CA LEU A 132 -14.40 4.29 -8.39
C LEU A 132 -15.94 4.33 -8.35
N PHE A 133 -16.56 3.46 -7.56
CA PHE A 133 -18.01 3.46 -7.32
C PHE A 133 -18.45 4.46 -6.24
N HIS A 134 -17.56 5.36 -5.79
CA HIS A 134 -17.82 6.36 -4.76
C HIS A 134 -18.37 5.80 -3.44
N TYR A 135 -18.07 4.53 -3.12
CA TYR A 135 -18.52 3.90 -1.88
C TYR A 135 -17.66 4.32 -0.68
N VAL A 136 -16.35 4.46 -0.88
CA VAL A 136 -15.41 5.04 0.12
C VAL A 136 -14.37 5.90 -0.61
N ASP A 137 -14.12 7.09 -0.07
CA ASP A 137 -13.10 8.03 -0.56
C ASP A 137 -11.67 7.59 -0.16
N THR A 138 -11.24 6.43 -0.64
CA THR A 138 -9.94 5.84 -0.29
C THR A 138 -8.78 6.50 -1.03
N SER A 139 -7.71 6.85 -0.32
CA SER A 139 -6.43 7.24 -0.91
C SER A 139 -5.49 6.04 -0.97
N ILE A 140 -4.91 5.74 -2.13
CA ILE A 140 -4.01 4.59 -2.32
C ILE A 140 -2.59 5.10 -2.50
N ILE A 141 -1.71 4.77 -1.55
CA ILE A 141 -0.29 5.11 -1.57
C ILE A 141 0.53 3.82 -1.68
N PHE A 142 1.30 3.73 -2.76
CA PHE A 142 2.25 2.65 -2.97
C PHE A 142 3.67 3.12 -2.69
N VAL A 143 4.38 2.42 -1.81
CA VAL A 143 5.79 2.66 -1.51
C VAL A 143 6.59 1.58 -2.23
N GLU A 144 7.37 1.99 -3.23
CA GLU A 144 8.29 1.09 -3.93
C GLU A 144 9.42 0.68 -2.99
N SER A 145 10.01 -0.48 -3.25
CA SER A 145 11.11 -0.99 -2.44
C SER A 145 12.41 -0.24 -2.69
N ILE A 146 13.20 -0.09 -1.63
CA ILE A 146 14.50 0.59 -1.66
C ILE A 146 15.47 -0.10 -2.64
N CYS A 147 15.31 -1.41 -2.86
CA CYS A 147 16.14 -2.17 -3.80
C CYS A 147 15.92 -1.81 -5.27
N ARG A 148 14.88 -1.04 -5.61
CA ARG A 148 14.55 -0.67 -7.00
C ARG A 148 15.15 0.68 -7.36
N VAL A 149 16.35 0.66 -7.94
CA VAL A 149 17.11 1.88 -8.31
C VAL A 149 16.74 2.39 -9.71
N ASN A 150 16.77 1.50 -10.71
CA ASN A 150 16.72 1.92 -12.13
C ASN A 150 15.32 1.86 -12.78
N THR A 151 14.46 0.98 -12.26
CA THR A 151 13.10 0.74 -12.79
C THR A 151 12.14 0.34 -11.68
N LEU A 152 10.87 0.72 -11.83
CA LEU A 152 9.80 0.21 -10.98
C LEU A 152 9.68 -1.31 -11.11
N SER A 153 9.32 -1.95 -10.01
CA SER A 153 8.96 -3.36 -10.00
C SER A 153 7.75 -3.63 -10.92
N LEU A 154 7.51 -4.89 -11.31
CA LEU A 154 6.30 -5.23 -12.06
C LEU A 154 5.04 -4.78 -11.30
N THR A 155 5.02 -5.02 -9.99
CA THR A 155 3.99 -4.50 -9.10
C THR A 155 3.91 -2.98 -9.15
N GLY A 156 5.02 -2.25 -9.02
CA GLY A 156 5.03 -0.78 -9.09
C GLY A 156 4.51 -0.23 -10.42
N LYS A 157 4.80 -0.91 -11.54
CA LYS A 157 4.25 -0.58 -12.87
C LYS A 157 2.74 -0.80 -12.92
N ILE A 158 2.23 -1.89 -12.32
CA ILE A 158 0.78 -2.15 -12.21
C ILE A 158 0.13 -1.10 -11.30
N MET A 159 0.76 -0.80 -10.17
CA MET A 159 0.29 0.19 -9.21
C MET A 159 0.26 1.61 -9.77
N TYR A 160 1.03 1.90 -10.82
CA TYR A 160 0.97 3.18 -11.54
C TYR A 160 -0.45 3.51 -12.08
N PHE A 161 -1.27 2.48 -12.33
CA PHE A 161 -2.65 2.65 -12.78
C PHE A 161 -3.65 2.82 -11.63
N PHE A 162 -3.37 2.27 -10.45
CA PHE A 162 -4.32 2.18 -9.34
C PHE A 162 -4.01 3.14 -8.18
N ALA A 163 -2.73 3.45 -7.95
CA ALA A 163 -2.30 4.31 -6.86
C ALA A 163 -2.53 5.79 -7.19
N ASP A 164 -2.95 6.54 -6.18
CA ASP A 164 -3.00 7.99 -6.26
C ASP A 164 -1.60 8.60 -6.15
N LEU A 165 -0.73 7.95 -5.37
CA LEU A 165 0.64 8.36 -5.15
C LEU A 165 1.58 7.16 -5.09
N ILE A 166 2.70 7.27 -5.81
CA ILE A 166 3.82 6.34 -5.71
C ILE A 166 4.98 7.04 -5.03
N ILE A 167 5.52 6.43 -4.00
CA ILE A 167 6.71 6.93 -3.29
C ILE A 167 7.91 6.06 -3.68
N VAL A 168 8.98 6.72 -4.10
CA VAL A 168 10.26 6.09 -4.46
C VAL A 168 11.40 6.72 -3.66
N GLN A 169 12.47 5.95 -3.47
CA GLN A 169 13.67 6.37 -2.74
C GLN A 169 14.81 6.81 -3.66
N TRP A 170 14.60 6.81 -4.98
CA TRP A 170 15.61 7.17 -5.97
C TRP A 170 15.07 8.30 -6.85
N TYR A 171 15.81 9.39 -6.94
CA TYR A 171 15.39 10.58 -7.69
C TYR A 171 15.28 10.29 -9.20
N GLU A 172 16.10 9.38 -9.71
CA GLU A 172 16.09 8.89 -11.09
C GLU A 172 14.74 8.27 -11.47
N LEU A 173 14.10 7.55 -10.54
CA LEU A 173 12.77 7.00 -10.77
C LEU A 173 11.72 8.10 -10.87
N LYS A 174 11.81 9.15 -10.05
CA LYS A 174 10.91 10.30 -10.16
C LYS A 174 11.03 10.95 -11.54
N GLN A 175 12.26 11.20 -12.01
CA GLN A 175 12.49 11.80 -13.33
C GLN A 175 11.91 10.94 -14.46
N LYS A 176 12.06 9.62 -14.35
CA LYS A 176 11.63 8.68 -15.39
C LYS A 176 10.12 8.47 -15.46
N TYR A 177 9.42 8.50 -14.32
CA TYR A 177 8.01 8.12 -14.22
C TYR A 177 7.07 9.32 -13.94
N GLY A 178 7.60 10.52 -13.71
CA GLY A 178 6.84 11.78 -13.72
C GLY A 178 6.05 12.08 -12.44
N MET A 179 5.07 12.98 -12.55
CA MET A 179 4.45 13.70 -11.42
C MET A 179 3.73 12.84 -10.37
N ARG A 180 3.27 11.64 -10.72
CA ARG A 180 2.61 10.72 -9.76
C ARG A 180 3.61 10.01 -8.83
N VAL A 181 4.90 10.10 -9.16
CA VAL A 181 5.99 9.53 -8.39
C VAL A 181 6.63 10.64 -7.57
N LYS A 182 6.58 10.51 -6.24
CA LYS A 182 7.28 11.41 -5.31
C LYS A 182 8.52 10.75 -4.76
N TYR A 183 9.58 11.54 -4.69
CA TYR A 183 10.81 11.16 -4.04
C TYR A 183 10.69 11.41 -2.53
N LEU A 184 11.16 10.46 -1.72
CA LEU A 184 11.00 10.48 -0.26
C LEU A 184 11.59 11.72 0.43
N ASP A 185 12.60 12.36 -0.18
CA ASP A 185 13.31 13.52 0.38
C ASP A 185 12.54 14.86 0.19
N GLU A 186 11.48 14.88 -0.62
CA GLU A 186 10.73 16.11 -0.93
C GLU A 186 9.54 16.39 0.01
N GLY A 187 9.37 15.68 1.14
CA GLY A 187 8.17 15.89 1.94
C GLY A 187 8.01 15.16 3.28
N LEU A 188 9.11 14.78 3.95
CA LEU A 188 9.07 14.29 5.34
C LEU A 188 9.85 15.17 6.32
N SER A 189 10.39 16.30 5.83
CA SER A 189 11.11 17.33 6.58
C SER A 189 10.30 18.64 6.72
N SER A 190 9.00 18.61 6.41
CA SER A 190 8.09 19.78 6.45
C SER A 190 6.95 19.56 7.43
#